data_AF-A0A967M0Q7-F1
#
_entry.id   AF-A0A967M0Q7-F1
#
_cell.length_a   1.000
_cell.length_b   1.000
_cell.length_c   1.000
_cell.angle_alpha   90.00
_cell.angle_beta   90.00
_cell.angle_gamma   90.00
#
_symmetry.space_group_name_H-M   'P 1'
#
loop_
_entity.id
_entity.type
_entity.pdbx_description
1 polymer ?
#
loop_
_entity_poly.entity_id
_entity_poly.type
_entity_poly.pdbx_seq_one_letter_code
_entity_poly.pdbx_strand_id
1 'polypeptide(L)'
;MLKRWFLLMAMLMMIGLILTPLVVAAESAQSFREKNGLLAYAPPVWFLEGYFIAREKNPGYIFGTVQDFVKTLGATTTWLIEDLELERLEVASAEGKNPEYSLYLEAVSPQRTEYWVFVVLPHESAQAWFDARRLYHGRKAEPYYGKTRSEFDRALSQGLKIKAELRFLIEKGDISLQSPEDAIINRYQFQPVFDLSAG
;
A
#
# COMPACT_ATOMS: atom_id res chain seq x y z
N MET A 1 13.05 48.03 21.07
CA MET A 1 12.48 47.53 19.79
C MET A 1 13.34 46.43 19.13
N LEU A 2 14.68 46.48 19.22
CA LEU A 2 15.60 45.51 18.61
C LEU A 2 15.33 44.01 18.96
N LYS A 3 15.03 43.69 20.22
CA LYS A 3 14.70 42.32 20.68
C LYS A 3 13.45 41.72 20.01
N ARG A 4 12.44 42.53 19.71
CA ARG A 4 11.19 42.09 19.06
C ARG A 4 11.43 41.74 17.59
N TRP A 5 12.30 42.48 16.92
CA TRP A 5 12.70 42.22 15.53
C TRP A 5 13.59 40.99 15.39
N PHE A 6 14.50 40.76 16.33
CA PHE A 6 15.30 39.53 16.39
C PHE A 6 14.43 38.27 16.59
N LEU A 7 13.44 38.34 17.49
CA LEU A 7 12.47 37.25 17.68
C LEU A 7 11.64 37.00 16.42
N LEU A 8 11.17 38.05 15.75
CA LEU A 8 10.40 37.92 14.52
C LEU A 8 11.22 37.29 13.38
N MET A 9 12.47 37.71 13.20
CA MET A 9 13.39 37.15 12.21
C MET A 9 13.74 35.70 12.52
N ALA A 10 14.01 35.35 13.78
CA ALA A 10 14.27 33.97 14.19
C ALA A 10 13.06 33.06 13.95
N MET A 11 11.85 33.58 14.22
CA MET A 11 10.60 32.85 13.98
C MET A 11 10.34 32.65 12.47
N LEU A 12 10.60 33.67 11.64
CA LEU A 12 10.52 33.58 10.18
C LEU A 12 11.53 32.59 9.59
N MET A 13 12.77 32.57 10.07
CA MET A 13 13.77 31.58 9.64
C MET A 13 13.37 30.15 10.03
N MET A 14 12.87 29.95 11.26
CA MET A 14 12.37 28.65 11.72
C MET A 14 11.17 28.16 10.89
N ILE A 15 10.23 29.05 10.57
CA ILE A 15 9.10 28.74 9.70
C ILE A 15 9.59 28.36 8.28
N GLY A 16 10.55 29.12 7.74
CA GLY A 16 11.16 28.81 6.43
C GLY A 16 11.85 27.44 6.41
N LEU A 17 12.58 27.08 7.47
CA LEU A 17 13.24 25.77 7.62
C LEU A 17 12.25 24.60 7.68
N ILE A 18 11.03 24.82 8.17
CA ILE A 18 9.99 23.77 8.26
C ILE A 18 9.22 23.65 6.94
N LEU A 19 9.03 24.75 6.21
CA LEU A 19 8.21 24.78 4.99
C LEU A 19 8.95 24.30 3.73
N THR A 20 10.26 24.56 3.61
CA THR A 20 11.01 24.19 2.40
C THR A 20 11.03 22.68 2.11
N PRO A 21 11.19 21.76 3.08
CA PRO A 21 11.20 20.33 2.81
C PRO A 21 9.82 19.81 2.36
N LEU A 22 8.75 20.37 2.95
CA LEU A 22 7.37 20.01 2.62
C LEU A 22 6.99 20.41 1.19
N VAL A 23 7.43 21.59 0.73
CA VAL A 23 7.19 22.05 -0.65
C VAL A 23 7.91 21.16 -1.66
N VAL A 24 9.17 20.80 -1.40
CA VAL A 24 9.93 19.89 -2.28
C VAL A 24 9.30 18.50 -2.34
N ALA A 25 8.86 17.96 -1.20
CA ALA A 25 8.17 16.66 -1.16
C ALA A 25 6.85 16.68 -1.94
N ALA A 26 6.09 17.78 -1.85
CA ALA A 26 4.84 17.97 -2.58
C ALA A 26 5.07 18.12 -4.11
N GLU A 27 6.09 18.86 -4.54
CA GLU A 27 6.44 19.00 -5.96
C GLU A 27 6.93 17.67 -6.55
N SER A 28 7.75 16.93 -5.81
CA SER A 28 8.15 15.57 -6.17
C SER A 28 6.96 14.62 -6.25
N ALA A 29 5.97 14.77 -5.36
CA ALA A 29 4.76 13.97 -5.39
C ALA A 29 3.93 14.23 -6.65
N GLN A 30 3.67 15.51 -6.94
CA GLN A 30 2.93 15.91 -8.13
C GLN A 30 3.61 15.42 -9.42
N SER A 31 4.94 15.58 -9.55
CA SER A 31 5.67 15.11 -10.74
C SER A 31 5.56 13.59 -10.92
N PHE A 32 5.64 12.83 -9.83
CA PHE A 32 5.48 11.38 -9.89
C PHE A 32 4.06 10.99 -10.30
N ARG A 33 3.03 11.68 -9.79
CA ARG A 33 1.65 11.43 -10.20
C ARG A 33 1.44 11.66 -11.69
N GLU A 34 1.88 12.80 -12.19
CA GLU A 34 1.75 13.17 -13.62
C GLU A 34 2.47 12.18 -14.53
N LYS A 35 3.71 11.79 -14.17
CA LYS A 35 4.50 10.85 -14.96
C LYS A 35 3.87 9.46 -15.07
N ASN A 36 3.14 9.03 -14.05
CA ASN A 36 2.57 7.68 -13.96
C ASN A 36 1.03 7.67 -14.15
N GLY A 37 0.42 8.77 -14.59
CA GLY A 37 -1.04 8.83 -14.81
C GLY A 37 -1.86 8.60 -13.54
N LEU A 38 -1.36 9.01 -12.36
CA LEU A 38 -2.03 8.72 -11.08
C LEU A 38 -3.11 9.75 -10.74
N LEU A 39 -4.32 9.26 -10.53
CA LEU A 39 -5.51 10.02 -10.17
C LEU A 39 -5.93 9.74 -8.73
N ALA A 40 -6.49 10.74 -8.06
CA ALA A 40 -7.08 10.54 -6.73
C ALA A 40 -8.22 9.53 -6.79
N TYR A 41 -8.20 8.56 -5.86
CA TYR A 41 -9.18 7.48 -5.81
C TYR A 41 -9.66 7.26 -4.38
N ALA A 42 -10.92 6.88 -4.22
CA ALA A 42 -11.49 6.48 -2.94
C ALA A 42 -11.59 4.95 -2.90
N PRO A 43 -10.70 4.26 -2.17
CA PRO A 43 -10.76 2.80 -2.09
C PRO A 43 -12.07 2.34 -1.44
N PRO A 44 -12.59 1.16 -1.82
CA PRO A 44 -13.77 0.63 -1.18
C PRO A 44 -13.51 0.31 0.30
N VAL A 45 -14.54 0.49 1.14
CA VAL A 45 -14.43 0.30 2.59
C VAL A 45 -13.95 -1.11 2.96
N TRP A 46 -14.45 -2.15 2.27
CA TRP A 46 -14.06 -3.54 2.53
C TRP A 46 -12.57 -3.82 2.26
N PHE A 47 -11.93 -3.03 1.39
CA PHE A 47 -10.48 -3.11 1.17
C PHE A 47 -9.73 -2.49 2.35
N LEU A 48 -10.17 -1.32 2.81
CA LEU A 48 -9.55 -0.61 3.94
C LEU A 48 -9.65 -1.41 5.25
N GLU A 49 -10.79 -2.05 5.48
CA GLU A 49 -11.04 -2.92 6.65
C GLU A 49 -10.39 -4.31 6.51
N GLY A 50 -9.95 -4.67 5.30
CA GLY A 50 -9.36 -5.97 5.04
C GLY A 50 -7.93 -6.10 5.54
N TYR A 51 -7.57 -7.33 5.89
CA TYR A 51 -6.20 -7.70 6.23
C TYR A 51 -5.36 -7.83 4.95
N PHE A 52 -4.03 -7.76 5.10
CA PHE A 52 -3.14 -7.80 3.95
C PHE A 52 -1.89 -8.66 4.17
N ILE A 53 -1.36 -9.18 3.07
CA ILE A 53 -0.02 -9.74 2.99
C ILE A 53 0.92 -8.73 2.33
N ALA A 54 2.22 -8.81 2.59
CA ALA A 54 3.21 -7.85 2.08
C ALA A 54 4.32 -8.50 1.23
N ARG A 55 4.01 -9.65 0.63
CA ARG A 55 4.89 -10.40 -0.27
C ARG A 55 4.08 -11.30 -1.18
N GLU A 56 4.33 -11.24 -2.49
CA GLU A 56 3.63 -12.06 -3.50
C GLU A 56 3.89 -13.57 -3.30
N LYS A 57 5.16 -13.94 -3.08
CA LYS A 57 5.58 -15.34 -2.97
C LYS A 57 6.02 -15.67 -1.56
N ASN A 58 5.46 -16.74 -1.00
CA ASN A 58 5.76 -17.20 0.37
C ASN A 58 5.68 -16.04 1.39
N PRO A 59 4.53 -15.35 1.52
CA PRO A 59 4.34 -14.38 2.59
C PRO A 59 4.56 -15.06 3.94
N GLY A 60 5.33 -14.41 4.81
CA GLY A 60 5.55 -14.92 6.16
C GLY A 60 4.37 -14.63 7.08
N TYR A 61 3.65 -13.54 6.81
CA TYR A 61 2.67 -13.00 7.73
C TYR A 61 1.42 -12.46 7.05
N ILE A 62 0.33 -12.42 7.83
CA ILE A 62 -0.80 -11.52 7.59
C ILE A 62 -0.69 -10.38 8.59
N PHE A 63 -0.72 -9.16 8.06
CA PHE A 63 -0.72 -7.94 8.83
C PHE A 63 -2.16 -7.52 9.18
N GLY A 64 -2.29 -6.56 10.10
CA GLY A 64 -3.58 -5.96 10.46
C GLY A 64 -4.30 -5.31 9.28
N THR A 65 -5.35 -4.54 9.56
CA THR A 65 -6.13 -3.94 8.48
C THR A 65 -5.32 -2.89 7.71
N VAL A 66 -5.64 -2.69 6.42
CA VAL A 66 -4.99 -1.66 5.59
C VAL A 66 -5.12 -0.27 6.25
N GLN A 67 -6.31 0.05 6.77
CA GLN A 67 -6.53 1.32 7.47
C GLN A 67 -5.66 1.50 8.72
N ASP A 68 -5.36 0.42 9.46
CA ASP A 68 -4.54 0.52 10.66
C ASP A 68 -3.07 0.71 10.30
N PHE A 69 -2.61 0.04 9.24
CA PHE A 69 -1.28 0.29 8.69
C PHE A 69 -1.13 1.74 8.21
N VAL A 70 -2.10 2.29 7.47
CA VAL A 70 -2.08 3.69 7.02
C VAL A 70 -1.89 4.67 8.18
N LYS A 71 -2.56 4.43 9.33
CA LYS A 71 -2.43 5.25 10.54
C LYS A 71 -1.01 5.23 11.11
N THR A 72 -0.25 4.15 10.92
CA THR A 72 1.12 4.03 11.44
C THR A 72 2.15 4.82 10.64
N LEU A 73 1.82 5.27 9.41
CA LEU A 73 2.78 5.96 8.55
C LEU A 73 3.17 7.36 9.08
N GLY A 74 2.33 7.97 9.92
CA GLY A 74 2.60 9.31 10.48
C GLY A 74 2.76 10.42 9.41
N ALA A 75 2.19 10.19 8.23
CA ALA A 75 2.34 11.03 7.04
C ALA A 75 0.97 11.51 6.52
N THR A 76 0.97 12.55 5.69
CA THR A 76 -0.24 12.90 4.93
C THR A 76 -0.40 11.87 3.82
N THR A 77 -1.55 11.19 3.78
CA THR A 77 -1.78 10.10 2.84
C THR A 77 -2.82 10.43 1.79
N THR A 78 -2.58 10.00 0.56
CA THR A 78 -3.53 10.08 -0.56
C THR A 78 -3.60 8.73 -1.25
N TRP A 79 -4.81 8.25 -1.50
CA TRP A 79 -5.04 7.08 -2.33
C TRP A 79 -5.12 7.48 -3.80
N LEU A 80 -4.43 6.72 -4.63
CA LEU A 80 -4.29 6.98 -6.05
C LEU A 80 -4.49 5.70 -6.86
N ILE A 81 -4.91 5.86 -8.10
CA ILE A 81 -5.06 4.79 -9.10
C ILE A 81 -4.50 5.27 -10.44
N GLU A 82 -3.93 4.39 -11.24
CA GLU A 82 -3.56 4.72 -12.62
C GLU A 82 -4.82 4.95 -13.46
N ASP A 83 -4.78 5.93 -14.36
CA ASP A 83 -5.88 6.31 -15.25
C ASP A 83 -6.41 5.11 -16.08
N LEU A 84 -5.52 4.37 -16.73
CA LEU A 84 -5.87 3.17 -17.52
C LEU A 84 -6.44 2.04 -16.66
N GLU A 85 -5.99 1.94 -15.41
CA GLU A 85 -6.50 0.94 -14.46
C GLU A 85 -7.91 1.29 -13.98
N LEU A 86 -8.19 2.59 -13.79
CA LEU A 86 -9.53 3.08 -13.48
C LEU A 86 -10.50 2.81 -14.64
N GLU A 87 -10.11 3.12 -15.87
CA GLU A 87 -10.92 2.81 -17.07
C GLU A 87 -11.23 1.31 -17.16
N ARG A 88 -10.22 0.45 -16.94
CA ARG A 88 -10.41 -1.00 -16.93
C ARG A 88 -11.38 -1.45 -15.84
N LEU A 89 -11.30 -0.84 -14.65
CA LEU A 89 -12.19 -1.15 -13.52
C LEU A 89 -13.63 -0.73 -13.81
N GLU A 90 -13.86 0.43 -14.42
CA GLU A 90 -15.19 0.91 -14.81
C GLU A 90 -15.85 -0.02 -15.83
N VAL A 91 -15.11 -0.44 -16.87
CA VAL A 91 -15.60 -1.41 -17.86
C VAL A 91 -15.94 -2.74 -17.19
N ALA A 92 -15.04 -3.27 -16.35
CA ALA A 92 -15.29 -4.53 -15.66
C ALA A 92 -16.52 -4.44 -14.73
N SER A 93 -16.69 -3.31 -14.03
CA SER A 93 -17.85 -3.07 -13.17
C SER A 93 -19.15 -3.03 -13.96
N ALA A 94 -19.17 -2.39 -15.14
CA ALA A 94 -20.32 -2.39 -16.05
C ALA A 94 -20.70 -3.80 -16.54
N GLU A 95 -19.72 -4.71 -16.63
CA GLU A 95 -19.92 -6.13 -16.96
C GLU A 95 -20.25 -7.01 -15.73
N GLY A 96 -20.39 -6.41 -14.54
CA GLY A 96 -20.65 -7.14 -13.30
C GLY A 96 -19.45 -7.95 -12.78
N LYS A 97 -18.24 -7.65 -13.24
CA LYS A 97 -16.99 -8.27 -12.80
C LYS A 97 -16.34 -7.44 -11.70
N ASN A 98 -15.57 -8.11 -10.85
CA ASN A 98 -14.76 -7.47 -9.81
C ASN A 98 -13.31 -7.98 -9.95
N PRO A 99 -12.49 -7.37 -10.82
CA PRO A 99 -11.12 -7.82 -11.05
C PRO A 99 -10.20 -7.42 -9.89
N GLU A 100 -9.03 -8.05 -9.80
CA GLU A 100 -7.93 -7.44 -9.05
C GLU A 100 -7.47 -6.15 -9.74
N TYR A 101 -7.06 -5.15 -8.96
CA TYR A 101 -6.51 -3.91 -9.47
C TYR A 101 -5.50 -3.30 -8.49
N SER A 102 -4.61 -2.45 -9.01
CA SER A 102 -3.57 -1.79 -8.21
C SER A 102 -4.03 -0.42 -7.68
N LEU A 103 -3.66 -0.13 -6.45
CA LEU A 103 -3.79 1.17 -5.80
C LEU A 103 -2.47 1.62 -5.23
N TYR A 104 -2.22 2.92 -5.31
CA TYR A 104 -1.05 3.58 -4.76
C TYR A 104 -1.47 4.36 -3.52
N LEU A 105 -0.89 4.03 -2.38
CA LEU A 105 -0.95 4.87 -1.19
C LEU A 105 0.27 5.78 -1.19
N GLU A 106 0.08 7.02 -1.59
CA GLU A 106 1.08 8.06 -1.43
C GLU A 106 1.13 8.49 0.04
N ALA A 107 2.33 8.53 0.62
CA ALA A 107 2.59 9.01 1.96
C ALA A 107 3.64 10.14 1.89
N VAL A 108 3.19 11.38 2.10
CA VAL A 108 4.04 12.58 2.08
C VAL A 108 4.38 12.99 3.51
N SER A 109 5.69 12.98 3.79
CA SER A 109 6.29 13.50 5.02
C SER A 109 7.25 14.64 4.68
N PRO A 110 7.65 15.50 5.63
CA PRO A 110 8.57 16.60 5.32
C PRO A 110 9.91 16.14 4.73
N GLN A 111 10.36 14.92 5.04
CA GLN A 111 11.67 14.42 4.60
C GLN A 111 11.61 13.58 3.33
N ARG A 112 10.44 13.04 2.98
CA ARG A 112 10.29 12.09 1.86
C ARG A 112 8.84 11.86 1.47
N THR A 113 8.69 11.44 0.23
CA THR A 113 7.46 10.85 -0.32
C THR A 113 7.70 9.36 -0.59
N GLU A 114 6.80 8.52 -0.11
CA GLU A 114 6.78 7.08 -0.36
C GLU A 114 5.48 6.71 -1.07
N TYR A 115 5.52 5.65 -1.90
CA TYR A 115 4.31 5.04 -2.45
C TYR A 115 4.26 3.56 -2.10
N TRP A 116 3.16 3.15 -1.48
CA TRP A 116 2.89 1.75 -1.16
C TRP A 116 1.88 1.21 -2.17
N VAL A 117 2.31 0.25 -2.99
CA VAL A 117 1.50 -0.28 -4.10
C VAL A 117 0.77 -1.53 -3.64
N PHE A 118 -0.51 -1.38 -3.38
CA PHE A 118 -1.42 -2.45 -3.01
C PHE A 118 -2.10 -3.02 -4.24
N VAL A 119 -2.28 -4.34 -4.27
CA VAL A 119 -3.24 -5.02 -5.13
C VAL A 119 -4.48 -5.30 -4.32
N VAL A 120 -5.62 -4.81 -4.79
CA VAL A 120 -6.93 -5.07 -4.21
C VAL A 120 -7.37 -6.48 -4.59
N LEU A 121 -7.72 -7.27 -3.59
CA LEU A 121 -8.09 -8.68 -3.74
C LEU A 121 -9.59 -8.86 -3.51
N PRO A 122 -10.40 -9.09 -4.56
CA PRO A 122 -11.85 -9.26 -4.44
C PRO A 122 -12.26 -10.68 -4.01
N HIS A 123 -11.30 -11.54 -3.67
CA HIS A 123 -11.55 -12.96 -3.41
C HIS A 123 -12.26 -13.18 -2.07
N GLU A 124 -13.23 -14.09 -2.06
CA GLU A 124 -13.94 -14.49 -0.84
C GLU A 124 -13.45 -15.83 -0.28
N SER A 125 -12.55 -16.51 -0.97
CA SER A 125 -11.96 -17.77 -0.50
C SER A 125 -10.50 -17.91 -0.93
N ALA A 126 -9.74 -18.72 -0.19
CA ALA A 126 -8.37 -19.07 -0.55
C ALA A 126 -8.29 -19.77 -1.92
N GLN A 127 -9.32 -20.55 -2.27
CA GLN A 127 -9.39 -21.20 -3.57
C GLN A 127 -9.59 -20.18 -4.70
N ALA A 128 -10.49 -19.20 -4.54
CA ALA A 128 -10.68 -18.13 -5.55
C ALA A 128 -9.38 -17.31 -5.74
N TRP A 129 -8.70 -16.99 -4.63
CA TRP A 129 -7.39 -16.34 -4.67
C TRP A 129 -6.37 -17.17 -5.46
N PHE A 130 -6.29 -18.48 -5.20
CA PHE A 130 -5.37 -19.38 -5.89
C PHE A 130 -5.72 -19.56 -7.36
N ASP A 131 -7.01 -19.67 -7.70
CA ASP A 131 -7.49 -19.80 -9.07
C ASP A 131 -7.10 -18.58 -9.90
N ALA A 132 -7.20 -17.37 -9.32
CA ALA A 132 -6.70 -16.16 -9.96
C ALA A 132 -5.20 -16.26 -10.29
N ARG A 133 -4.35 -16.71 -9.36
CA ARG A 133 -2.90 -16.93 -9.63
C ARG A 133 -2.69 -18.03 -10.67
N ARG A 134 -3.52 -19.07 -10.66
CA ARG A 134 -3.44 -20.18 -11.60
C ARG A 134 -3.78 -19.75 -13.03
N LEU A 135 -4.68 -18.79 -13.22
CA LEU A 135 -4.95 -18.21 -14.54
C LEU A 135 -3.69 -17.57 -15.15
N TYR A 136 -2.89 -16.88 -14.35
CA TYR A 136 -1.66 -16.21 -14.82
C TYR A 136 -0.44 -17.15 -14.89
N HIS A 137 -0.24 -18.01 -13.88
CA HIS A 137 0.98 -18.82 -13.75
C HIS A 137 0.81 -20.27 -14.24
N GLY A 138 -0.40 -20.69 -14.58
CA GLY A 138 -0.72 -22.04 -15.03
C GLY A 138 -0.23 -23.11 -14.06
N ARG A 139 0.50 -24.11 -14.58
CA ARG A 139 1.03 -25.22 -13.78
C ARG A 139 2.05 -24.81 -12.72
N LYS A 140 2.68 -23.63 -12.86
CA LYS A 140 3.63 -23.10 -11.88
C LYS A 140 2.95 -22.54 -10.63
N ALA A 141 1.63 -22.38 -10.64
CA ALA A 141 0.92 -21.84 -9.48
C ALA A 141 0.98 -22.76 -8.26
N GLU A 142 0.87 -24.08 -8.44
CA GLU A 142 0.87 -25.02 -7.30
C GLU A 142 2.18 -24.96 -6.49
N PRO A 143 3.37 -25.05 -7.11
CA PRO A 143 4.62 -24.96 -6.35
C PRO A 143 4.87 -23.60 -5.69
N TYR A 144 4.32 -22.51 -6.23
CA TYR A 144 4.54 -21.16 -5.68
C TYR A 144 3.51 -20.73 -4.65
N TYR A 145 2.26 -21.17 -4.79
CA TYR A 145 1.13 -20.63 -4.04
C TYR A 145 0.30 -21.70 -3.32
N GLY A 146 0.57 -22.99 -3.56
CA GLY A 146 -0.20 -24.08 -2.95
C GLY A 146 -0.15 -24.10 -1.43
N LYS A 147 1.04 -23.83 -0.86
CA LYS A 147 1.21 -23.69 0.61
C LYS A 147 0.44 -22.47 1.13
N THR A 148 0.63 -21.31 0.50
CA THR A 148 -0.07 -20.06 0.86
C THR A 148 -1.58 -20.19 0.78
N ARG A 149 -2.12 -20.94 -0.20
CA ARG A 149 -3.56 -21.24 -0.27
C ARG A 149 -4.05 -21.93 1.01
N SER A 150 -3.35 -22.98 1.47
CA SER A 150 -3.76 -23.70 2.69
C SER A 150 -3.66 -22.82 3.94
N GLU A 151 -2.65 -21.96 4.02
CA GLU A 151 -2.48 -21.03 5.15
C GLU A 151 -3.55 -19.92 5.13
N PHE A 152 -3.94 -19.45 3.94
CA PHE A 152 -5.03 -18.51 3.76
C PHE A 152 -6.37 -19.10 4.20
N ASP A 153 -6.62 -20.37 3.89
CA ASP A 153 -7.84 -21.05 4.33
C ASP A 153 -7.93 -21.09 5.86
N ARG A 154 -6.80 -21.42 6.53
CA ARG A 154 -6.67 -21.35 7.98
C ARG A 154 -6.95 -19.94 8.52
N ALA A 155 -6.36 -18.90 7.94
CA ALA A 155 -6.58 -17.52 8.36
C ALA A 155 -8.03 -17.07 8.16
N LEU A 156 -8.64 -17.40 7.03
CA LEU A 156 -10.04 -17.11 6.72
C LEU A 156 -10.99 -17.79 7.72
N SER A 157 -10.69 -19.03 8.14
CA SER A 157 -11.48 -19.73 9.17
C SER A 157 -11.45 -19.02 10.53
N GLN A 158 -10.46 -18.16 10.78
CA GLN A 158 -10.34 -17.34 11.98
C GLN A 158 -10.93 -15.92 11.79
N GLY A 159 -11.60 -15.67 10.66
CA GLY A 159 -12.23 -14.39 10.33
C GLY A 159 -11.29 -13.36 9.68
N LEU A 160 -10.05 -13.74 9.36
CA LEU A 160 -9.08 -12.83 8.73
C LEU A 160 -9.34 -12.73 7.23
N LYS A 161 -10.17 -11.77 6.83
CA LYS A 161 -10.47 -11.50 5.43
C LYS A 161 -9.32 -10.76 4.75
N ILE A 162 -8.54 -11.50 3.94
CA ILE A 162 -7.41 -10.94 3.20
C ILE A 162 -7.97 -10.25 1.95
N LYS A 163 -7.89 -8.91 1.91
CA LYS A 163 -8.43 -8.09 0.79
C LYS A 163 -7.36 -7.28 0.09
N ALA A 164 -6.10 -7.44 0.47
CA ALA A 164 -5.01 -6.69 -0.10
C ALA A 164 -3.69 -7.47 -0.11
N GLU A 165 -2.87 -7.20 -1.12
CA GLU A 165 -1.49 -7.65 -1.24
C GLU A 165 -0.60 -6.44 -1.53
N LEU A 166 0.26 -6.08 -0.59
CA LEU A 166 1.23 -5.01 -0.77
C LEU A 166 2.45 -5.55 -1.52
N ARG A 167 2.64 -5.11 -2.76
CA ARG A 167 3.67 -5.63 -3.66
C ARG A 167 4.95 -4.83 -3.67
N PHE A 168 4.81 -3.51 -3.69
CA PHE A 168 5.95 -2.61 -3.86
C PHE A 168 5.91 -1.48 -2.86
N LEU A 169 7.10 -1.11 -2.41
CA LEU A 169 7.38 0.17 -1.81
C LEU A 169 8.23 0.95 -2.82
N ILE A 170 7.80 2.16 -3.15
CA ILE A 170 8.53 3.07 -4.04
C ILE A 170 9.04 4.23 -3.21
N GLU A 171 10.34 4.48 -3.27
CA GLU A 171 11.01 5.56 -2.56
C GLU A 171 11.85 6.34 -3.56
N LYS A 172 11.78 7.67 -3.52
CA LYS A 172 12.54 8.54 -4.43
C LYS A 172 12.27 8.27 -5.92
N GLY A 173 11.10 7.73 -6.24
CA GLY A 173 10.69 7.40 -7.61
C GLY A 173 11.09 6.01 -8.10
N ASP A 174 11.83 5.23 -7.31
CA ASP A 174 12.28 3.89 -7.67
C ASP A 174 11.68 2.82 -6.74
N ILE A 175 11.48 1.60 -7.27
CA ILE A 175 11.06 0.46 -6.46
C ILE A 175 12.19 0.13 -5.47
N SER A 176 11.84 0.10 -4.19
CA SER A 176 12.75 -0.27 -3.11
C SER A 176 13.20 -1.72 -3.26
N LEU A 177 14.49 -1.97 -3.03
CA LEU A 177 15.05 -3.32 -2.97
C LEU A 177 14.65 -4.04 -1.66
N GLN A 178 14.19 -3.28 -0.66
CA GLN A 178 13.66 -3.84 0.58
C GLN A 178 12.24 -4.37 0.33
N SER A 179 11.96 -5.59 0.80
CA SER A 179 10.59 -6.12 0.67
C SER A 179 9.63 -5.30 1.55
N PRO A 180 8.37 -5.07 1.11
CA PRO A 180 7.41 -4.34 1.92
C PRO A 180 7.20 -4.99 3.29
N GLU A 181 7.17 -6.32 3.37
CA GLU A 181 7.11 -7.09 4.62
C GLU A 181 8.23 -6.68 5.61
N ASP A 182 9.48 -6.61 5.15
CA ASP A 182 10.60 -6.21 6.01
C ASP A 182 10.53 -4.73 6.41
N ALA A 183 10.09 -3.86 5.49
CA ALA A 183 9.95 -2.44 5.79
C ALA A 183 8.88 -2.22 6.86
N ILE A 184 7.73 -2.89 6.77
CA ILE A 184 6.64 -2.81 7.74
C ILE A 184 7.11 -3.23 9.14
N ILE A 185 7.78 -4.37 9.24
CA ILE A 185 8.22 -4.91 10.53
C ILE A 185 9.32 -4.04 11.15
N ASN A 186 10.35 -3.69 10.37
CA ASN A 186 11.55 -3.08 10.92
C ASN A 186 11.45 -1.55 11.03
N ARG A 187 10.81 -0.89 10.06
CA ARG A 187 10.73 0.59 9.99
C ARG A 187 9.48 1.11 10.69
N TYR A 188 8.34 0.47 10.46
CA TYR A 188 7.04 0.92 10.99
C TYR A 188 6.60 0.19 12.25
N GLN A 189 7.31 -0.90 12.61
CA GLN A 189 7.02 -1.73 13.79
C GLN A 189 5.57 -2.23 13.84
N PHE A 190 4.90 -2.29 12.69
CA PHE A 190 3.52 -2.76 12.58
C PHE A 190 3.51 -4.28 12.65
N GLN A 191 3.05 -4.80 13.79
CA GLN A 191 3.16 -6.22 14.09
C GLN A 191 2.17 -7.04 13.26
N PRO A 192 2.57 -8.23 12.80
CA PRO A 192 1.66 -9.15 12.15
C PRO A 192 0.61 -9.65 13.15
N VAL A 193 -0.59 -9.93 12.65
CA VAL A 193 -1.67 -10.53 13.45
C VAL A 193 -1.73 -12.04 13.28
N PHE A 194 -1.04 -12.57 12.27
CA PHE A 194 -1.00 -13.99 11.98
C PHE A 194 0.33 -14.40 11.35
N ASP A 195 0.88 -15.51 11.83
CA ASP A 195 2.07 -16.13 11.28
C ASP A 195 1.67 -17.26 10.32
N LEU A 196 1.95 -17.06 9.03
CA LEU A 196 1.69 -18.05 8.00
C LEU A 196 2.70 -19.19 8.08
N SER A 197 3.94 -18.91 8.48
CA SER A 197 5.05 -19.87 8.54
C SER A 197 4.93 -20.90 9.69
N ALA A 198 4.16 -20.58 10.73
CA ALA A 198 3.89 -21.46 11.87
C ALA A 198 2.88 -22.60 11.57
N GLY A 199 2.70 -22.95 10.29
CA GLY A 199 1.74 -23.94 9.78
C GLY A 199 2.36 -24.99 8.87
#